data_AF-A0A3N0E1J0-F1
#
_entry.id   AF-A0A3N0E1J0-F1
#
_cell.length_a   1.000
_cell.length_b   1.000
_cell.length_c   1.000
_cell.angle_alpha   90.00
_cell.angle_beta   90.00
_cell.angle_gamma   90.00
#
_symmetry.space_group_name_H-M   'P 1'
#
loop_
_entity.id
_entity.type
_entity.pdbx_description
1 polymer ?
#
loop_
_entity_poly.entity_id
_entity_poly.type
_entity_poly.pdbx_seq_one_letter_code
_entity_poly.pdbx_strand_id
1 'polypeptide(L)'
;ETLTILEAGDNASLNYTDEDGEITAIKAVMPKFFYMPSVAVPTEIRSTPQTLDLYGMYNNQFGSPMAKNPASGTATLPVLPAGELNYYITYFDANVFESVSVSDAGILTYTVKADAEMSLASFMNIVFEVK
;
A
#
# COMPACT_ATOMS: atom_id res chain seq x y z
N GLU A 1 2.08 27.80 -15.83
CA GLU A 1 2.86 27.95 -14.59
C GLU A 1 4.32 27.79 -14.93
N THR A 2 5.11 28.82 -14.66
CA THR A 2 6.55 28.85 -14.94
C THR A 2 7.27 28.42 -13.66
N LEU A 3 8.18 27.45 -13.76
CA LEU A 3 8.88 26.93 -12.59
C LEU A 3 10.03 27.87 -12.21
N THR A 4 10.06 28.38 -10.98
CA THR A 4 11.03 29.43 -10.59
C THR A 4 12.33 28.83 -10.04
N ILE A 5 12.23 27.75 -9.26
CA ILE A 5 13.38 27.04 -8.65
C ILE A 5 13.04 25.54 -8.57
N LEU A 6 14.03 24.67 -8.84
CA LEU A 6 13.93 23.22 -8.62
C LEU A 6 15.10 22.78 -7.73
N GLU A 7 14.79 22.25 -6.56
CA GLU A 7 15.79 21.75 -5.61
C GLU A 7 15.47 20.32 -5.14
N ALA A 8 16.50 19.59 -4.72
CA ALA A 8 16.32 18.27 -4.14
C ALA A 8 15.66 18.40 -2.75
N GLY A 9 14.50 17.75 -2.58
CA GLY A 9 13.84 17.61 -1.30
C GLY A 9 14.22 16.28 -0.62
N ASP A 10 13.70 16.09 0.59
CA ASP A 10 13.94 14.88 1.38
C ASP A 10 13.19 13.66 0.79
N ASN A 11 13.65 12.43 1.06
CA ASN A 11 13.01 11.19 0.57
C ASN A 11 12.73 11.14 -0.94
N ALA A 12 13.68 11.61 -1.76
CA ALA A 12 13.56 11.61 -3.22
C ALA A 12 12.38 12.46 -3.76
N SER A 13 12.04 13.53 -3.04
CA SER A 13 11.18 14.60 -3.55
C SER A 13 12.01 15.65 -4.29
N LEU A 14 11.35 16.39 -5.18
CA LEU A 14 11.82 17.64 -5.74
C LEU A 14 10.91 18.73 -5.22
N ASN A 15 11.45 19.80 -4.66
CA ASN A 15 10.64 20.96 -4.31
C ASN A 15 10.70 21.94 -5.48
N TYR A 16 9.55 22.52 -5.82
CA TYR A 16 9.52 23.69 -6.68
C TYR A 16 8.78 24.84 -6.00
N THR A 17 9.24 26.05 -6.29
CA THR A 17 8.58 27.28 -5.89
C THR A 17 7.86 27.85 -7.11
N ASP A 18 6.58 28.14 -6.98
CA ASP A 18 5.80 28.83 -8.02
C ASP A 18 6.09 30.34 -8.05
N GLU A 19 5.34 31.08 -8.87
CA GLU A 19 5.48 32.54 -9.02
C GLU A 19 4.97 33.31 -7.78
N ASP A 20 4.10 32.70 -6.97
CA ASP A 20 3.52 33.28 -5.77
C ASP A 20 4.36 32.98 -4.51
N GLY A 21 5.38 32.14 -4.63
CA GLY A 21 6.30 31.78 -3.56
C GLY A 21 5.85 30.56 -2.74
N GLU A 22 4.80 29.83 -3.16
CA GLU A 22 4.42 28.58 -2.52
C GLU A 22 5.39 27.46 -2.90
N ILE A 23 5.78 26.66 -1.90
CA ILE A 23 6.65 25.51 -2.08
C ILE A 23 5.80 24.26 -2.20
N THR A 24 5.85 23.60 -3.36
CA THR A 24 5.21 22.30 -3.58
C THR A 24 6.27 21.21 -3.71
N ALA A 25 6.15 20.17 -2.88
CA ALA A 25 6.96 18.97 -2.99
C ALA A 25 6.37 18.01 -4.03
N ILE A 26 7.10 17.78 -5.12
CA ILE A 26 6.80 16.74 -6.11
C ILE A 26 7.56 15.47 -5.71
N LYS A 27 6.85 14.37 -5.43
CA LYS A 27 7.48 13.05 -5.24
C LYS A 27 7.90 12.46 -6.58
N ALA A 28 8.86 13.08 -7.26
CA ALA A 28 9.21 12.78 -8.65
C ALA A 28 9.84 11.39 -8.87
N VAL A 29 10.18 10.67 -7.80
CA VAL A 29 10.92 9.39 -7.87
C VAL A 29 10.10 8.21 -7.32
N MET A 30 8.89 8.43 -6.80
CA MET A 30 8.03 7.36 -6.29
C MET A 30 7.06 6.88 -7.38
N PRO A 31 6.84 5.55 -7.52
CA PRO A 31 5.81 5.05 -8.42
C PRO A 31 4.43 5.53 -7.93
N LYS A 32 3.54 5.90 -8.87
CA LYS A 32 2.18 6.34 -8.54
C LYS A 32 1.37 5.30 -7.77
N PHE A 33 1.73 4.03 -7.91
CA PHE A 33 1.15 2.94 -7.15
C PHE A 33 2.13 1.78 -7.06
N PHE A 34 1.90 0.89 -6.10
CA PHE A 34 2.61 -0.36 -5.95
C PHE A 34 1.67 -1.44 -5.41
N TYR A 35 2.01 -2.70 -5.63
CA TYR A 35 1.28 -3.81 -5.02
C TYR A 35 1.65 -3.93 -3.54
N MET A 36 0.66 -4.25 -2.71
CA MET A 36 0.90 -4.63 -1.33
C MET A 36 1.85 -5.85 -1.27
N PRO A 37 2.76 -5.93 -0.28
CA PRO A 37 3.52 -7.14 -0.04
C PRO A 37 2.61 -8.34 0.15
N SER A 38 3.07 -9.52 -0.26
CA SER A 38 2.29 -10.74 -0.07
C SER A 38 1.94 -10.95 1.41
N VAL A 39 0.67 -11.19 1.68
CA VAL A 39 0.14 -11.50 3.01
C VAL A 39 -0.84 -12.66 2.90
N ALA A 40 -0.86 -13.51 3.92
CA ALA A 40 -1.90 -14.52 4.05
C ALA A 40 -3.19 -13.84 4.49
N VAL A 41 -4.29 -14.12 3.79
CA VAL A 41 -5.64 -13.73 4.21
C VAL A 41 -6.26 -14.93 4.91
N PRO A 42 -6.50 -14.89 6.23
CA PRO A 42 -7.10 -16.00 6.97
C PRO A 42 -8.47 -16.39 6.40
N THR A 43 -8.71 -17.69 6.22
CA THR A 43 -9.97 -18.22 5.67
C THR A 43 -10.64 -19.28 6.54
N GLU A 44 -10.12 -19.48 7.75
CA GLU A 44 -10.58 -20.50 8.69
C GLU A 44 -11.92 -20.11 9.33
N ILE A 45 -12.12 -18.81 9.58
CA ILE A 45 -13.34 -18.28 10.17
C ILE A 45 -14.30 -17.86 9.06
N ARG A 46 -15.46 -18.53 9.02
CA ARG A 46 -16.51 -18.31 8.01
C ARG A 46 -17.72 -17.58 8.58
N SER A 47 -18.47 -16.93 7.70
CA SER A 47 -19.72 -16.21 7.99
C SER A 47 -19.62 -15.13 9.07
N THR A 48 -18.40 -14.71 9.41
CA THR A 48 -18.12 -13.71 10.44
C THR A 48 -17.14 -12.69 9.86
N PRO A 49 -17.45 -11.38 9.94
CA PRO A 49 -16.53 -10.34 9.48
C PRO A 49 -15.17 -10.44 10.18
N GLN A 50 -14.11 -10.40 9.39
CA GLN A 50 -12.71 -10.39 9.80
C GLN A 50 -12.06 -9.08 9.35
N THR A 51 -10.99 -8.68 10.03
CA THR A 51 -10.23 -7.47 9.69
C THR A 51 -8.74 -7.77 9.55
N LEU A 52 -8.09 -7.11 8.59
CA LEU A 52 -6.65 -7.13 8.39
C LEU A 52 -6.10 -5.70 8.31
N ASP A 53 -5.07 -5.42 9.09
CA ASP A 53 -4.33 -4.16 9.03
C ASP A 53 -3.30 -4.20 7.89
N LEU A 54 -3.71 -3.79 6.70
CA LEU A 54 -2.87 -3.81 5.50
C LEU A 54 -1.70 -2.84 5.63
N TYR A 55 -1.95 -1.65 6.19
CA TYR A 55 -0.91 -0.66 6.38
C TYR A 55 0.15 -1.13 7.38
N GLY A 56 -0.27 -1.67 8.54
CA GLY A 56 0.63 -2.22 9.53
C GLY A 56 1.50 -3.36 8.96
N MET A 57 0.90 -4.27 8.19
CA MET A 57 1.64 -5.34 7.51
C MET A 57 2.64 -4.81 6.49
N TYR A 58 2.25 -3.81 5.68
CA TYR A 58 3.15 -3.11 4.75
C TYR A 58 4.32 -2.46 5.49
N ASN A 59 4.05 -1.67 6.52
CA ASN A 59 5.05 -0.97 7.32
C ASN A 59 6.05 -1.95 7.94
N ASN A 60 5.57 -3.09 8.46
CA ASN A 60 6.45 -4.09 9.05
C ASN A 60 7.36 -4.76 8.00
N GLN A 61 6.82 -5.14 6.84
CA GLN A 61 7.61 -5.81 5.81
C GLN A 61 8.61 -4.87 5.12
N PHE A 62 8.21 -3.63 4.83
CA PHE A 62 9.08 -2.65 4.14
C PHE A 62 10.01 -1.92 5.11
N GLY A 63 9.52 -1.57 6.30
CA GLY A 63 10.30 -0.89 7.33
C GLY A 63 11.31 -1.82 8.03
N SER A 64 11.10 -3.13 7.97
CA SER A 64 12.00 -4.13 8.58
C SER A 64 12.11 -5.39 7.73
N PRO A 65 12.70 -5.30 6.52
CA PRO A 65 12.86 -6.45 5.64
C PRO A 65 13.75 -7.50 6.31
N MET A 66 13.33 -8.76 6.28
CA MET A 66 14.03 -9.86 6.96
C MET A 66 15.42 -10.16 6.38
N ALA A 67 15.64 -9.80 5.11
CA ALA A 67 16.93 -9.96 4.43
C ALA A 67 17.08 -8.93 3.31
N LYS A 68 18.33 -8.59 2.98
CA LYS A 68 18.70 -7.77 1.82
C LYS A 68 20.04 -8.21 1.24
N ASN A 69 20.28 -7.92 -0.03
CA ASN A 69 21.56 -8.24 -0.66
C ASN A 69 22.69 -7.41 -0.01
N PRO A 70 23.89 -7.98 0.26
CA PRO A 70 24.95 -7.27 0.96
C PRO A 70 25.36 -5.93 0.31
N ALA A 71 25.32 -5.87 -1.02
CA ALA A 71 25.66 -4.66 -1.78
C ALA A 71 24.71 -3.48 -1.54
N SER A 72 23.53 -3.69 -0.93
CA SER A 72 22.61 -2.61 -0.55
C SER A 72 23.11 -1.78 0.64
N GLY A 73 24.11 -2.25 1.39
CA GLY A 73 24.72 -1.49 2.48
C GLY A 73 23.69 -1.03 3.52
N THR A 74 23.58 0.28 3.74
CA THR A 74 22.62 0.89 4.68
C THR A 74 21.28 1.25 4.04
N ALA A 75 21.09 1.00 2.73
CA ALA A 75 19.83 1.31 2.06
C ALA A 75 18.64 0.56 2.69
N THR A 76 17.50 1.23 2.72
CA THR A 76 16.21 0.76 3.22
C THR A 76 15.15 0.93 2.14
N LEU A 77 14.06 0.19 2.24
CA LEU A 77 12.87 0.47 1.44
C LEU A 77 12.18 1.71 2.02
N PRO A 78 11.66 2.62 1.17
CA PRO A 78 10.84 3.73 1.65
C PRO A 78 9.51 3.19 2.19
N VAL A 79 9.09 3.73 3.34
CA VAL A 79 7.76 3.49 3.90
C VAL A 79 6.99 4.81 3.89
N LEU A 80 5.86 4.82 3.17
CA LEU A 80 4.97 5.96 3.13
C LEU A 80 4.02 5.93 4.33
N PRO A 81 3.70 7.08 4.96
CA PRO A 81 2.65 7.18 5.96
C PRO A 81 1.29 6.78 5.39
N ALA A 82 0.41 6.18 6.23
CA ALA A 82 -0.94 5.80 5.82
C ALA A 82 -1.74 6.95 5.20
N GLY A 83 -1.58 8.16 5.73
CA GLY A 83 -2.24 9.36 5.22
C GLY A 83 -1.87 9.74 3.78
N GLU A 84 -0.74 9.25 3.28
CA GLU A 84 -0.27 9.48 1.90
C GLU A 84 -0.65 8.36 0.93
N LEU A 85 -1.47 7.41 1.37
CA LEU A 85 -1.85 6.25 0.58
C LEU A 85 -3.37 6.21 0.35
N ASN A 86 -3.76 5.71 -0.82
CA ASN A 86 -5.10 5.17 -1.06
C ASN A 86 -5.00 3.66 -1.26
N TYR A 87 -5.99 2.92 -0.76
CA TYR A 87 -5.98 1.46 -0.75
C TYR A 87 -7.05 0.91 -1.70
N TYR A 88 -6.67 -0.01 -2.57
CA TYR A 88 -7.56 -0.61 -3.56
C TYR A 88 -7.50 -2.12 -3.52
N ILE A 89 -8.66 -2.76 -3.49
CA ILE A 89 -8.80 -4.19 -3.74
C ILE A 89 -9.15 -4.36 -5.21
N THR A 90 -8.18 -4.72 -6.03
CA THR A 90 -8.34 -4.80 -7.50
C THR A 90 -8.83 -6.16 -7.96
N TYR A 91 -8.73 -7.18 -7.11
CA TYR A 91 -9.31 -8.50 -7.31
C TYR A 91 -9.51 -9.20 -5.97
N PHE A 92 -10.58 -9.98 -5.87
CA PHE A 92 -10.73 -11.04 -4.90
C PHE A 92 -11.64 -12.13 -5.50
N ASP A 93 -11.49 -13.37 -5.05
CA ASP A 93 -12.39 -14.45 -5.43
C ASP A 93 -13.77 -14.26 -4.81
N ALA A 94 -14.74 -13.81 -5.60
CA ALA A 94 -16.10 -13.55 -5.15
C ALA A 94 -16.90 -14.82 -4.80
N ASN A 95 -16.39 -16.02 -5.11
CA ASN A 95 -16.96 -17.28 -4.62
C ASN A 95 -16.50 -17.59 -3.19
N VAL A 96 -15.46 -16.91 -2.72
CA VAL A 96 -14.86 -17.13 -1.39
C VAL A 96 -15.17 -15.99 -0.44
N PHE A 97 -14.98 -14.76 -0.91
CA PHE A 97 -15.06 -13.57 -0.08
C PHE A 97 -16.33 -12.76 -0.40
N GLU A 98 -16.89 -12.15 0.64
CA GLU A 98 -17.99 -11.20 0.55
C GLU A 98 -17.79 -10.05 1.55
N SER A 99 -18.60 -8.99 1.41
CA SER A 99 -18.53 -7.79 2.26
C SER A 99 -17.12 -7.16 2.31
N VAL A 100 -16.38 -7.25 1.20
CA VAL A 100 -15.01 -6.73 1.10
C VAL A 100 -15.04 -5.21 1.05
N SER A 101 -14.33 -4.56 1.97
CA SER A 101 -14.15 -3.11 2.02
C SER A 101 -12.79 -2.76 2.64
N VAL A 102 -12.27 -1.57 2.34
CA VAL A 102 -11.02 -1.07 2.92
C VAL A 102 -11.20 0.37 3.37
N SER A 103 -10.67 0.71 4.56
CA SER A 103 -10.76 2.06 5.12
C SER A 103 -9.58 2.95 4.73
N ASP A 104 -9.71 4.25 4.98
CA ASP A 104 -8.63 5.24 4.80
C ASP A 104 -7.40 4.99 5.68
N ALA A 105 -7.54 4.17 6.73
CA ALA A 105 -6.43 3.73 7.57
C ALA A 105 -5.75 2.45 7.06
N GLY A 106 -6.18 1.92 5.91
CA GLY A 106 -5.65 0.67 5.35
C GLY A 106 -6.15 -0.58 6.07
N ILE A 107 -7.32 -0.53 6.71
CA ILE A 107 -7.93 -1.70 7.35
C ILE A 107 -8.88 -2.36 6.37
N LEU A 108 -8.54 -3.57 5.91
CA LEU A 108 -9.40 -4.44 5.11
C LEU A 108 -10.41 -5.12 6.03
N THR A 109 -11.68 -5.09 5.66
CA THR A 109 -12.74 -5.92 6.25
C THR A 109 -13.27 -6.87 5.18
N TYR A 110 -13.46 -8.14 5.55
CA TYR A 110 -14.01 -9.17 4.65
C TYR A 110 -14.71 -10.26 5.45
N THR A 111 -15.57 -11.03 4.77
CA THR A 111 -16.17 -12.26 5.30
C THR A 111 -15.87 -13.40 4.35
N VAL A 112 -15.51 -14.58 4.88
CA VAL A 112 -15.44 -15.81 4.09
C VAL A 112 -16.81 -16.48 4.08
N LYS A 113 -17.31 -16.83 2.90
CA LYS A 113 -18.62 -17.49 2.75
C LYS A 113 -18.63 -18.85 3.43
N ALA A 114 -19.80 -19.27 3.92
CA ALA A 114 -19.97 -20.54 4.63
C ALA A 114 -19.55 -21.75 3.79
N ASP A 115 -19.94 -21.71 2.51
CA ASP A 115 -19.79 -22.73 1.48
C ASP A 115 -18.60 -22.46 0.55
N ALA A 116 -17.68 -21.60 0.97
CA ALA A 116 -16.51 -21.24 0.18
C ALA A 116 -15.62 -22.48 -0.10
N GLU A 117 -15.39 -22.76 -1.38
CA GLU A 117 -14.48 -23.80 -1.85
C GLU A 117 -13.15 -23.16 -2.29
N MET A 118 -12.06 -23.47 -1.59
CA MET A 118 -10.75 -22.88 -1.88
C MET A 118 -10.14 -23.50 -3.13
N SER A 119 -9.60 -22.66 -4.00
CA SER A 119 -8.85 -23.07 -5.17
C SER A 119 -7.58 -22.23 -5.31
N LEU A 120 -6.78 -22.53 -6.34
CA LEU A 120 -5.63 -21.69 -6.69
C LEU A 120 -6.03 -20.25 -7.07
N ALA A 121 -7.31 -19.99 -7.35
CA ALA A 121 -7.84 -18.66 -7.64
C ALA A 121 -8.23 -17.87 -6.37
N SER A 122 -8.20 -18.49 -5.19
CA SER A 122 -8.66 -17.91 -3.93
C SER A 122 -7.60 -17.01 -3.29
N PHE A 123 -7.28 -15.91 -3.98
CA PHE A 123 -6.37 -14.86 -3.52
C PHE A 123 -6.97 -13.46 -3.74
N MET A 124 -6.32 -12.44 -3.19
CA MET A 124 -6.68 -11.03 -3.38
C MET A 124 -5.51 -10.25 -3.98
N ASN A 125 -5.82 -9.32 -4.89
CA ASN A 125 -4.86 -8.31 -5.34
C ASN A 125 -5.17 -7.00 -4.65
N ILE A 126 -4.12 -6.42 -4.06
CA ILE A 126 -4.20 -5.20 -3.28
C ILE A 126 -3.17 -4.22 -3.83
N VAL A 127 -3.62 -3.01 -4.16
CA VAL A 127 -2.80 -1.93 -4.74
C VAL A 127 -2.86 -0.73 -3.83
N PHE A 128 -1.70 -0.15 -3.55
CA PHE A 128 -1.55 1.10 -2.82
C PHE A 128 -1.17 2.19 -3.81
N GLU A 129 -1.99 3.23 -3.93
CA GLU A 129 -1.67 4.43 -4.69
C GLU A 129 -1.00 5.45 -3.77
N VAL A 130 -0.01 6.17 -4.30
CA VAL A 130 0.67 7.28 -3.64
C VAL A 130 -0.07 8.58 -3.98
N LYS A 131 -0.48 9.33 -2.96
CA LYS A 131 -1.12 10.65 -3.11
C LYS A 131 -0.16 11.73 -3.59
#